data_AF-A0A7V4HEN1-F1
#
_entry.id   AF-A0A7V4HEN1-F1
#
_cell.length_a   1.000
_cell.length_b   1.000
_cell.length_c   1.000
_cell.angle_alpha   90.00
_cell.angle_beta   90.00
_cell.angle_gamma   90.00
#
_symmetry.space_group_name_H-M   'P 1'
#
loop_
_entity.id
_entity.type
_entity.pdbx_description
1 polymer ?
#
loop_
_entity_poly.entity_id
_entity_poly.type
_entity_poly.pdbx_seq_one_letter_code
_entity_poly.pdbx_strand_id
1 'polypeptide(L)'
;MKSPEEIEEELIAAMSEGSSSHEAVLEGLNRLKDAAGLERAEAAAGIYQEELGRRGDKERFLSLLEMRAGWLASDPGFARTCGDLLASLWSDGRGRAFVRAAGFQSGASATDCLRRFRVLISLRPGSVCRHSGWGFGTVREFDDFDERLVVDFEGRPGQRLSYSHAAEALQIAPSDHLMSVRARNPEELRVLARNDPGGLVKLALRSLGPMTAEELRSALAAEIPDEHDWRLFWENARRALKGDSLVQWPSRRTDPIRLLNGPMEFGAAWIERLKSEMNPDAIMEQAAEAGSARAAWGPDGAAAVAEKLLYAARVYLEKQPHMAALALAAATKYGVAAESAGAWDEIVDALLEPGRFAALISDMPVRELRGFLQIAASRSAEKLAGLCVENMEKYPLPALEELLRYLVDNGFESMASGALRRALASGSADISIVAWCVRHLDLCEKWRVGSLHLILITALGLAGSQCRGRDLKARRAIQDSLEEGAFLEVFDRLSPSERAEFVKRVRDQRGWNPAAQRSIMARIIMAHPELAGAVSSPAPAGPKQAAARVTSWRSFRLRQAALKKLVEEEIPANSRE
;
A
#
# COMPACT_ATOMS: atom_id res chain seq x y z
N MET A 1 -20.44 -42.87 -21.81
CA MET A 1 -21.57 -41.92 -21.76
C MET A 1 -22.84 -42.73 -21.70
N LYS A 2 -23.77 -42.39 -20.79
CA LYS A 2 -25.10 -43.01 -20.75
C LYS A 2 -25.87 -42.69 -22.02
N SER A 3 -26.75 -43.58 -22.46
CA SER A 3 -27.62 -43.33 -23.61
C SER A 3 -28.71 -42.30 -23.25
N PRO A 4 -29.29 -41.57 -24.23
CA PRO A 4 -30.44 -40.70 -23.99
C PRO A 4 -31.62 -41.39 -23.29
N GLU A 5 -31.85 -42.67 -23.61
CA GLU A 5 -32.94 -43.48 -23.06
C GLU A 5 -32.68 -43.82 -21.58
N GLU A 6 -31.43 -44.13 -21.22
CA GLU A 6 -31.02 -44.34 -19.82
C GLU A 6 -31.16 -43.07 -18.98
N ILE A 7 -30.87 -41.89 -19.55
CA ILE A 7 -31.05 -40.60 -18.87
C ILE A 7 -32.53 -40.29 -18.64
N GLU A 8 -33.40 -40.62 -19.59
CA GLU A 8 -34.85 -40.44 -19.46
C GLU A 8 -35.47 -41.35 -18.40
N GLU A 9 -35.10 -42.63 -18.36
CA GLU A 9 -35.55 -43.57 -17.32
C GLU A 9 -35.14 -43.09 -15.92
N GLU A 10 -33.91 -42.60 -15.77
CA GLU A 10 -33.42 -42.00 -14.52
C GLU A 10 -34.20 -40.75 -14.13
N LEU A 11 -34.53 -39.90 -15.10
CA LEU A 11 -35.32 -38.68 -14.87
C LEU A 11 -36.75 -39.02 -14.44
N ILE A 12 -37.42 -39.96 -15.12
CA ILE A 12 -38.79 -40.37 -14.79
C ILE A 12 -38.83 -40.98 -13.38
N ALA A 13 -37.87 -41.83 -13.03
CA ALA A 13 -37.73 -42.36 -11.67
C ALA A 13 -37.51 -41.24 -10.64
N ALA A 14 -36.60 -40.30 -10.92
CA ALA A 14 -36.30 -39.18 -10.04
C ALA A 14 -37.49 -38.21 -9.82
N MET A 15 -38.31 -38.00 -10.85
CA MET A 15 -39.52 -37.18 -10.76
C MET A 15 -40.64 -37.87 -9.97
N SER A 16 -40.73 -39.21 -10.08
CA SER A 16 -41.80 -40.02 -9.49
C SER A 16 -41.55 -40.40 -8.03
N GLU A 17 -40.31 -40.77 -7.66
CA GLU A 17 -40.01 -41.35 -6.34
C GLU A 17 -39.90 -40.31 -5.21
N GLY A 18 -39.82 -39.01 -5.52
CA GLY A 18 -39.70 -37.95 -4.52
C GLY A 18 -38.42 -37.99 -3.66
N SER A 19 -37.57 -39.01 -3.84
CA SER A 19 -36.32 -39.28 -3.14
C SER A 19 -35.12 -38.51 -3.74
N SER A 20 -35.21 -38.13 -5.01
CA SER A 20 -34.16 -37.39 -5.72
C SER A 20 -34.20 -35.90 -5.43
N SER A 21 -33.03 -35.28 -5.30
CA SER A 21 -32.92 -33.83 -5.10
C SER A 21 -33.39 -33.09 -6.36
N HIS A 22 -34.07 -31.96 -6.17
CA HIS A 22 -34.52 -31.09 -7.26
C HIS A 22 -33.37 -30.71 -8.21
N GLU A 23 -32.19 -30.46 -7.65
CA GLU A 23 -30.97 -30.15 -8.39
C GLU A 23 -30.54 -31.30 -9.32
N ALA A 24 -30.62 -32.55 -8.85
CA ALA A 24 -30.29 -33.72 -9.67
C ALA A 24 -31.24 -33.87 -10.87
N VAL A 25 -32.52 -33.50 -10.71
CA VAL A 25 -33.50 -33.49 -11.82
C VAL A 25 -33.16 -32.39 -12.82
N LEU A 26 -32.83 -31.17 -12.38
CA LEU A 26 -32.42 -30.08 -13.27
C LEU A 26 -31.10 -30.40 -14.02
N GLU A 27 -30.14 -31.03 -13.34
CA GLU A 27 -28.90 -31.48 -13.97
C GLU A 27 -29.15 -32.59 -14.99
N GLY A 28 -30.00 -33.57 -14.65
CA GLY A 28 -30.43 -34.61 -15.59
C GLY A 28 -31.11 -34.03 -16.83
N LEU A 29 -31.96 -33.02 -16.67
CA LEU A 29 -32.64 -32.33 -17.76
C LEU A 29 -31.64 -31.60 -18.69
N ASN A 30 -30.60 -30.94 -18.14
CA ASN A 30 -29.53 -30.37 -18.96
C ASN A 30 -28.70 -31.44 -19.68
N ARG A 31 -28.37 -32.55 -19.00
CA ARG A 31 -27.68 -33.68 -19.63
C ARG A 31 -28.50 -34.29 -20.77
N LEU A 32 -29.82 -34.38 -20.62
CA LEU A 32 -30.73 -34.85 -21.66
C LEU A 32 -30.75 -33.90 -22.85
N LYS A 33 -30.78 -32.59 -22.61
CA LYS A 33 -30.67 -31.58 -23.67
C LYS A 33 -29.38 -31.74 -24.48
N ASP A 34 -28.26 -31.93 -23.79
CA ASP A 34 -26.95 -32.08 -24.44
C ASP A 34 -26.84 -33.40 -25.23
N ALA A 35 -27.47 -34.48 -24.75
CA ALA A 35 -27.42 -35.80 -25.38
C ALA A 35 -28.44 -36.02 -26.48
N ALA A 36 -29.62 -35.38 -26.40
CA ALA A 36 -30.79 -35.71 -27.21
C ALA A 36 -31.50 -34.50 -27.85
N GLY A 37 -30.99 -33.29 -27.62
CA GLY A 37 -31.53 -32.05 -28.17
C GLY A 37 -32.61 -31.40 -27.30
N LEU A 38 -32.89 -30.14 -27.62
CA LEU A 38 -33.76 -29.27 -26.83
C LEU A 38 -35.23 -29.75 -26.77
N GLU A 39 -35.76 -30.23 -27.89
CA GLU A 39 -37.17 -30.65 -27.99
C GLU A 39 -37.50 -31.77 -27.00
N ARG A 40 -36.61 -32.77 -26.91
CA ARG A 40 -36.77 -33.92 -26.02
C ARG A 40 -36.62 -33.53 -24.55
N ALA A 41 -35.68 -32.64 -24.25
CA ALA A 41 -35.50 -32.10 -22.90
C ALA A 41 -36.66 -31.21 -22.44
N GLU A 42 -37.25 -30.41 -23.33
CA GLU A 42 -38.44 -29.60 -23.06
C GLU A 42 -39.67 -30.46 -22.79
N ALA A 43 -39.86 -31.57 -23.52
CA ALA A 43 -40.93 -32.52 -23.25
C ALA A 43 -40.80 -33.13 -21.84
N ALA A 44 -39.59 -33.58 -21.47
CA ALA A 44 -39.32 -34.09 -20.12
C ALA A 44 -39.49 -33.02 -19.03
N ALA A 45 -39.06 -31.78 -19.29
CA ALA A 45 -39.25 -30.67 -18.37
C ALA A 45 -40.74 -30.30 -18.21
N GLY A 46 -41.55 -30.44 -19.26
CA GLY A 46 -43.00 -30.27 -19.21
C GLY A 46 -43.69 -31.25 -18.27
N ILE A 47 -43.30 -32.53 -18.31
CA ILE A 47 -43.80 -33.57 -17.39
C ILE A 47 -43.47 -33.19 -15.94
N TYR A 48 -42.24 -32.77 -15.69
CA TYR A 48 -41.84 -32.35 -14.34
C TYR A 48 -42.58 -31.10 -13.87
N GLN A 49 -42.80 -30.14 -14.77
CA GLN A 49 -43.56 -28.92 -14.49
C GLN A 49 -44.99 -29.25 -14.04
N GLU A 50 -45.70 -30.13 -14.75
CA GLU A 50 -47.06 -30.54 -14.39
C GLU A 50 -47.10 -31.20 -13.01
N GLU A 51 -46.11 -32.03 -12.69
CA GLU A 51 -46.00 -32.68 -11.39
C GLU A 51 -45.73 -31.67 -10.26
N LEU A 52 -44.79 -30.74 -10.46
CA LEU A 52 -44.52 -29.66 -9.50
C LEU A 52 -45.74 -28.76 -9.29
N GLY A 53 -46.47 -28.47 -10.37
CA GLY A 53 -47.71 -27.71 -10.34
C GLY A 53 -48.80 -28.42 -9.53
N ARG A 54 -48.97 -29.74 -9.73
CA ARG A 54 -49.91 -30.58 -8.95
C ARG A 54 -49.55 -30.62 -7.47
N ARG A 55 -48.26 -30.72 -7.14
CA ARG A 55 -47.77 -30.69 -5.76
C ARG A 55 -47.82 -29.31 -5.12
N GLY A 56 -47.99 -28.25 -5.92
CA GLY A 56 -47.94 -26.86 -5.45
C GLY A 56 -46.56 -26.42 -4.97
N ASP A 57 -45.48 -27.08 -5.44
CA ASP A 57 -44.10 -26.77 -5.02
C ASP A 57 -43.58 -25.54 -5.78
N LYS A 58 -43.91 -24.38 -5.24
CA LYS A 58 -43.65 -23.07 -5.85
C LYS A 58 -42.17 -22.79 -6.11
N GLU A 59 -41.29 -23.12 -5.16
CA GLU A 59 -39.86 -22.81 -5.28
C GLU A 59 -39.21 -23.64 -6.39
N ARG A 60 -39.45 -24.96 -6.39
CA ARG A 60 -38.94 -25.86 -7.43
C ARG A 60 -39.52 -25.54 -8.80
N PHE A 61 -40.79 -25.16 -8.86
CA PHE A 61 -41.45 -24.77 -10.10
C PHE A 61 -40.77 -23.55 -10.73
N LEU A 62 -40.48 -22.52 -9.92
CA LEU A 62 -39.83 -21.31 -10.42
C LEU A 62 -38.38 -21.57 -10.84
N SER A 63 -37.62 -22.40 -10.11
CA SER A 63 -36.27 -22.81 -10.53
C SER A 63 -36.26 -23.62 -11.83
N LEU A 64 -37.28 -24.46 -12.06
CA LEU A 64 -37.46 -25.14 -13.35
C LEU A 64 -37.71 -24.15 -14.49
N LEU A 65 -38.58 -23.14 -14.28
CA LEU A 65 -38.82 -22.10 -15.28
C LEU A 65 -37.57 -21.27 -15.59
N GLU A 66 -36.75 -20.95 -14.57
CA GLU A 66 -35.49 -20.22 -14.75
C GLU A 66 -34.50 -20.99 -15.62
N MET A 67 -34.36 -22.31 -15.40
CA MET A 67 -33.53 -23.17 -16.26
C MET A 67 -34.05 -23.18 -17.71
N ARG A 68 -35.36 -23.38 -17.91
CA ARG A 68 -35.99 -23.41 -19.23
C ARG A 68 -35.92 -22.07 -19.95
N ALA A 69 -35.98 -20.94 -19.22
CA ALA A 69 -35.77 -19.62 -19.80
C ALA A 69 -34.37 -19.45 -20.37
N GLY A 70 -33.36 -20.10 -19.79
CA GLY A 70 -32.01 -20.17 -20.36
C GLY A 70 -31.94 -20.98 -21.65
N TRP A 71 -32.81 -21.98 -21.82
CA TRP A 71 -32.91 -22.76 -23.06
C TRP A 71 -33.70 -22.05 -24.16
N LEU A 72 -34.77 -21.35 -23.77
CA LEU A 72 -35.73 -20.70 -24.65
C LEU A 72 -35.54 -19.18 -24.69
N ALA A 73 -34.33 -18.69 -24.48
CA ALA A 73 -34.03 -17.25 -24.39
C ALA A 73 -34.48 -16.45 -25.62
N SER A 74 -34.58 -17.11 -26.78
CA SER A 74 -34.99 -16.52 -28.06
C SER A 74 -36.49 -16.67 -28.37
N ASP A 75 -37.29 -17.31 -27.52
CA ASP A 75 -38.74 -17.48 -27.72
C ASP A 75 -39.53 -16.36 -26.99
N PRO A 76 -40.10 -15.39 -27.72
CA PRO A 76 -40.87 -14.31 -27.11
C PRO A 76 -42.20 -14.78 -26.48
N GLY A 77 -42.71 -15.95 -26.88
CA GLY A 77 -43.92 -16.54 -26.33
C GLY A 77 -43.71 -17.13 -24.94
N PHE A 78 -42.50 -17.61 -24.64
CA PHE A 78 -42.21 -18.31 -23.39
C PHE A 78 -42.36 -17.42 -22.15
N ALA A 79 -42.02 -16.13 -22.24
CA ALA A 79 -42.23 -15.18 -21.14
C ALA A 79 -43.72 -15.06 -20.76
N ARG A 80 -44.62 -15.02 -21.75
CA ARG A 80 -46.06 -14.97 -21.49
C ARG A 80 -46.55 -16.25 -20.82
N THR A 81 -46.11 -17.40 -21.32
CA THR A 81 -46.40 -18.71 -20.73
C THR A 81 -45.95 -18.78 -19.27
N CYS A 82 -44.74 -18.30 -18.96
CA CYS A 82 -44.26 -18.21 -17.58
C CYS A 82 -45.18 -17.34 -16.71
N GLY A 83 -45.58 -16.17 -17.21
CA GLY A 83 -46.50 -15.27 -16.52
C GLY A 83 -47.84 -15.92 -16.19
N ASP A 84 -48.45 -16.62 -17.14
CA ASP A 84 -49.73 -17.29 -16.95
C ASP A 84 -49.63 -18.44 -15.93
N LEU A 85 -48.56 -19.25 -16.01
CA LEU A 85 -48.30 -20.33 -15.06
C LEU A 85 -48.06 -19.79 -13.63
N LEU A 86 -47.24 -18.76 -13.50
CA LEU A 86 -46.96 -18.13 -12.21
C LEU A 86 -48.18 -17.44 -11.62
N ALA A 87 -49.04 -16.82 -12.43
CA ALA A 87 -50.30 -16.21 -11.96
C ALA A 87 -51.29 -17.25 -11.43
N SER A 88 -51.25 -18.47 -11.95
CA SER A 88 -52.05 -19.60 -11.44
C SER A 88 -51.51 -20.11 -10.10
N LEU A 89 -50.19 -20.26 -9.96
CA LEU A 89 -49.56 -20.75 -8.74
C LEU A 89 -49.51 -19.71 -7.59
N TRP A 90 -49.31 -18.44 -7.93
CA TRP A 90 -49.38 -17.30 -7.01
C TRP A 90 -50.70 -16.54 -7.20
N SER A 91 -51.79 -17.24 -6.89
CA SER A 91 -53.17 -16.79 -7.12
C SER A 91 -53.69 -15.79 -6.09
N ASP A 92 -52.94 -15.48 -5.04
CA ASP A 92 -53.29 -14.44 -4.07
C ASP A 92 -53.16 -13.03 -4.69
N GLY A 93 -53.78 -12.02 -4.06
CA GLY A 93 -53.82 -10.65 -4.58
C GLY A 93 -52.43 -10.07 -4.84
N ARG A 94 -51.51 -10.24 -3.88
CA ARG A 94 -50.12 -9.80 -3.96
C ARG A 94 -49.32 -10.62 -4.98
N GLY A 95 -49.46 -11.95 -4.95
CA GLY A 95 -48.85 -12.84 -5.92
C GLY A 95 -49.11 -12.44 -7.38
N ARG A 96 -50.38 -12.15 -7.71
CA ARG A 96 -50.75 -11.66 -9.06
C ARG A 96 -50.21 -10.27 -9.36
N ALA A 97 -50.13 -9.38 -8.38
CA ALA A 97 -49.50 -8.06 -8.54
C ALA A 97 -48.01 -8.20 -8.86
N PHE A 98 -47.30 -9.14 -8.23
CA PHE A 98 -45.89 -9.41 -8.53
C PHE A 98 -45.68 -9.95 -9.94
N VAL A 99 -46.55 -10.85 -10.42
CA VAL A 99 -46.49 -11.34 -11.80
C VAL A 99 -46.67 -10.19 -12.80
N ARG A 100 -47.64 -9.29 -12.57
CA ARG A 100 -47.83 -8.09 -13.40
C ARG A 100 -46.59 -7.18 -13.37
N ALA A 101 -46.08 -6.90 -12.18
CA ALA A 101 -44.92 -6.03 -11.97
C ALA A 101 -43.62 -6.58 -12.59
N ALA A 102 -43.49 -7.91 -12.70
CA ALA A 102 -42.33 -8.55 -13.32
C ALA A 102 -42.26 -8.36 -14.85
N GLY A 103 -43.38 -8.01 -15.50
CA GLY A 103 -43.38 -7.59 -16.91
C GLY A 103 -43.47 -8.72 -17.95
N PHE A 104 -44.00 -9.90 -17.59
CA PHE A 104 -44.12 -11.05 -18.50
C PHE A 104 -44.96 -10.79 -19.77
N GLN A 105 -45.81 -9.76 -19.76
CA GLN A 105 -46.63 -9.34 -20.91
C GLN A 105 -46.05 -8.13 -21.67
N SER A 106 -44.93 -7.57 -21.20
CA SER A 106 -44.36 -6.29 -21.68
C SER A 106 -43.26 -6.46 -22.74
N GLY A 107 -43.07 -7.67 -23.27
CA GLY A 107 -42.07 -7.97 -24.31
C GLY A 107 -40.62 -8.12 -23.81
N ALA A 108 -40.41 -8.17 -22.50
CA ALA A 108 -39.11 -8.48 -21.90
C ALA A 108 -38.80 -9.99 -21.97
N SER A 109 -37.52 -10.35 -21.83
CA SER A 109 -37.09 -11.76 -21.85
C SER A 109 -37.68 -12.53 -20.66
N ALA A 110 -37.92 -13.83 -20.83
CA ALA A 110 -38.39 -14.69 -19.75
C ALA A 110 -37.41 -14.67 -18.56
N THR A 111 -36.11 -14.68 -18.83
CA THR A 111 -35.04 -14.61 -17.83
C THR A 111 -35.13 -13.35 -16.97
N ASP A 112 -35.31 -12.18 -17.59
CA ASP A 112 -35.44 -10.92 -16.85
C ASP A 112 -36.71 -10.85 -16.01
N CYS A 113 -37.83 -11.34 -16.56
CA CYS A 113 -39.10 -11.36 -15.85
C CYS A 113 -39.05 -12.31 -14.66
N LEU A 114 -38.49 -13.51 -14.80
CA LEU A 114 -38.31 -14.48 -13.71
C LEU A 114 -37.38 -13.93 -12.63
N ARG A 115 -36.28 -13.26 -13.01
CA ARG A 115 -35.39 -12.57 -12.06
C ARG A 115 -36.13 -11.50 -11.26
N ARG A 116 -36.90 -10.63 -11.93
CA ARG A 116 -37.71 -9.59 -11.27
C ARG A 116 -38.75 -10.20 -10.33
N PHE A 117 -39.44 -11.25 -10.78
CA PHE A 117 -40.42 -11.96 -9.97
C PHE A 117 -39.79 -12.58 -8.72
N ARG A 118 -38.61 -13.24 -8.86
CA ARG A 118 -37.84 -13.81 -7.75
C ARG A 118 -37.47 -12.76 -6.70
N VAL A 119 -37.04 -11.57 -7.13
CA VAL A 119 -36.78 -10.45 -6.20
C VAL A 119 -38.03 -10.14 -5.39
N LEU A 120 -39.18 -9.97 -6.04
CA LEU A 120 -40.42 -9.59 -5.35
C LEU A 120 -40.91 -10.62 -4.34
N ILE A 121 -40.92 -11.91 -4.70
CA ILE A 121 -41.38 -12.98 -3.78
C ILE A 121 -40.41 -13.21 -2.60
N SER A 122 -39.16 -12.80 -2.76
CA SER A 122 -38.12 -12.96 -1.74
C SER A 122 -38.10 -11.80 -0.73
N LEU A 123 -38.71 -10.66 -1.06
CA LEU A 123 -38.85 -9.53 -0.15
C LEU A 123 -39.97 -9.77 0.87
N ARG A 124 -39.70 -9.47 2.14
CA ARG A 124 -40.64 -9.51 3.26
C ARG A 124 -40.40 -8.31 4.16
N PRO A 125 -41.36 -7.90 5.02
CA PRO A 125 -41.06 -6.96 6.10
C PRO A 125 -39.84 -7.43 6.91
N GLY A 126 -38.86 -6.54 7.10
CA GLY A 126 -37.56 -6.82 7.71
C GLY A 126 -36.48 -7.29 6.73
N SER A 127 -36.78 -7.57 5.47
CA SER A 127 -35.76 -7.89 4.46
C SER A 127 -34.86 -6.68 4.21
N VAL A 128 -33.55 -6.91 4.20
CA VAL A 128 -32.57 -5.89 3.81
C VAL A 128 -32.31 -5.99 2.31
N CYS A 129 -32.36 -4.84 1.64
CA CYS A 129 -32.11 -4.70 0.23
C CYS A 129 -31.16 -3.55 -0.06
N ARG A 130 -30.51 -3.57 -1.22
CA ARG A 130 -29.63 -2.52 -1.72
C ARG A 130 -30.23 -1.92 -2.98
N HIS A 131 -30.35 -0.60 -2.99
CA HIS A 131 -30.68 0.19 -4.17
C HIS A 131 -29.40 0.81 -4.74
N SER A 132 -29.23 0.77 -6.07
CA SER A 132 -28.00 1.23 -6.74
C SER A 132 -27.62 2.68 -6.45
N GLY A 133 -28.62 3.57 -6.29
CA GLY A 133 -28.41 5.00 -6.03
C GLY A 133 -28.62 5.44 -4.57
N TRP A 134 -29.26 4.62 -3.73
CA TRP A 134 -29.65 5.02 -2.36
C TRP A 134 -29.01 4.17 -1.27
N GLY A 135 -28.24 3.14 -1.63
CA GLY A 135 -27.58 2.28 -0.67
C GLY A 135 -28.52 1.24 -0.05
N PHE A 136 -28.23 0.85 1.18
CA PHE A 136 -28.99 -0.19 1.87
C PHE A 136 -30.25 0.37 2.53
N GLY A 137 -31.29 -0.47 2.58
CA GLY A 137 -32.53 -0.17 3.26
C GLY A 137 -33.25 -1.43 3.73
N THR A 138 -34.19 -1.25 4.65
CA THR A 138 -35.00 -2.33 5.21
C THR A 138 -36.44 -2.18 4.75
N VAL A 139 -37.02 -3.25 4.21
CA VAL A 139 -38.44 -3.28 3.83
C VAL A 139 -39.27 -3.19 5.09
N ARG A 140 -40.13 -2.17 5.17
CA ARG A 140 -41.00 -1.96 6.32
C ARG A 140 -42.33 -2.68 6.15
N GLU A 141 -43.00 -2.45 5.04
CA GLU A 141 -44.32 -2.99 4.77
C GLU A 141 -44.64 -3.03 3.27
N PHE A 142 -45.66 -3.82 2.93
CA PHE A 142 -46.24 -3.91 1.60
C PHE A 142 -47.60 -3.24 1.61
N ASP A 143 -47.82 -2.35 0.64
CA ASP A 143 -49.11 -1.78 0.33
C ASP A 143 -49.68 -2.51 -0.88
N ASP A 144 -50.48 -3.53 -0.60
CA ASP A 144 -51.08 -4.39 -1.64
C ASP A 144 -52.16 -3.66 -2.45
N PHE A 145 -52.71 -2.55 -1.92
CA PHE A 145 -53.74 -1.76 -2.59
C PHE A 145 -53.14 -0.87 -3.69
N ASP A 146 -52.05 -0.17 -3.35
CA ASP A 146 -51.32 0.70 -4.29
C ASP A 146 -50.25 -0.05 -5.12
N GLU A 147 -50.07 -1.36 -4.90
CA GLU A 147 -48.99 -2.20 -5.46
C GLU A 147 -47.58 -1.61 -5.22
N ARG A 148 -47.35 -1.19 -3.98
CA ARG A 148 -46.10 -0.55 -3.53
C ARG A 148 -45.51 -1.27 -2.32
N LEU A 149 -44.22 -1.05 -2.08
CA LEU A 149 -43.61 -1.32 -0.79
C LEU A 149 -42.95 -0.07 -0.22
N VAL A 150 -42.87 -0.03 1.10
CA VAL A 150 -42.18 1.02 1.86
C VAL A 150 -40.82 0.49 2.29
N VAL A 151 -39.77 1.21 1.98
CA VAL A 151 -38.39 0.87 2.35
C VAL A 151 -37.79 2.04 3.12
N ASP A 152 -37.19 1.73 4.27
CA ASP A 152 -36.40 2.66 5.06
C ASP A 152 -34.94 2.56 4.63
N PHE A 153 -34.49 3.48 3.77
CA PHE A 153 -33.08 3.59 3.37
C PHE A 153 -32.29 4.47 4.34
N GLU A 154 -30.98 4.27 4.39
CA GLU A 154 -30.09 5.11 5.19
C GLU A 154 -30.19 6.59 4.77
N GLY A 155 -30.55 7.47 5.71
CA GLY A 155 -30.81 8.89 5.45
C GLY A 155 -32.11 9.21 4.69
N ARG A 156 -32.91 8.21 4.31
CA ARG A 156 -34.19 8.37 3.59
C ARG A 156 -35.25 7.36 4.07
N PRO A 157 -35.83 7.54 5.26
CA PRO A 157 -36.90 6.68 5.74
C PRO A 157 -38.20 6.87 4.94
N GLY A 158 -39.02 5.83 4.87
CA GLY A 158 -40.40 5.86 4.37
C GLY A 158 -40.54 5.94 2.85
N GLN A 159 -39.55 5.55 2.07
CA GLN A 159 -39.61 5.64 0.61
C GLN A 159 -40.59 4.61 0.03
N ARG A 160 -41.57 5.09 -0.75
CA ARG A 160 -42.58 4.25 -1.42
C ARG A 160 -42.14 3.92 -2.82
N LEU A 161 -41.93 2.64 -3.12
CA LEU A 161 -41.56 2.14 -4.46
C LEU A 161 -42.68 1.26 -5.01
N SER A 162 -43.00 1.40 -6.30
CA SER A 162 -43.87 0.42 -6.97
C SER A 162 -43.18 -0.94 -7.03
N TYR A 163 -43.95 -2.03 -7.09
CA TYR A 163 -43.37 -3.36 -7.26
C TYR A 163 -42.52 -3.46 -8.54
N SER A 164 -42.96 -2.84 -9.64
CA SER A 164 -42.20 -2.86 -10.90
C SER A 164 -40.82 -2.21 -10.73
N HIS A 165 -40.76 -1.02 -10.12
CA HIS A 165 -39.50 -0.33 -9.88
C HIS A 165 -38.62 -1.08 -8.88
N ALA A 166 -39.22 -1.65 -7.84
CA ALA A 166 -38.49 -2.43 -6.86
C ALA A 166 -37.85 -3.70 -7.45
N ALA A 167 -38.56 -4.41 -8.32
CA ALA A 167 -38.04 -5.62 -8.98
C ALA A 167 -36.83 -5.33 -9.88
N GLU A 168 -36.76 -4.10 -10.41
CA GLU A 168 -35.67 -3.61 -11.25
C GLU A 168 -34.50 -3.08 -10.43
N ALA A 169 -34.78 -2.28 -9.41
CA ALA A 169 -33.78 -1.45 -8.74
C ALA A 169 -33.22 -2.05 -7.45
N LEU A 170 -33.89 -3.04 -6.86
CA LEU A 170 -33.46 -3.65 -5.58
C LEU A 170 -32.71 -4.95 -5.78
N GLN A 171 -31.66 -5.12 -4.99
CA GLN A 171 -30.92 -6.37 -4.80
C GLN A 171 -31.07 -6.80 -3.34
N ILE A 172 -31.46 -8.04 -3.09
CA ILE A 172 -31.63 -8.55 -1.72
C ILE A 172 -30.25 -8.81 -1.12
N ALA A 173 -30.03 -8.31 0.10
CA ALA A 173 -28.82 -8.60 0.84
C ALA A 173 -28.91 -10.01 1.44
N PRO A 174 -27.86 -10.85 1.30
CA PRO A 174 -27.81 -12.16 1.97
C PRO A 174 -28.04 -12.07 3.48
N SER A 175 -28.55 -13.15 4.08
CA SER A 175 -28.84 -13.17 5.52
C SER A 175 -27.59 -13.02 6.41
N ASP A 176 -26.43 -13.40 5.88
CA ASP A 176 -25.11 -13.28 6.49
C ASP A 176 -24.36 -12.01 6.05
N HIS A 177 -25.06 -11.04 5.46
CA HIS A 177 -24.52 -9.73 5.17
C HIS A 177 -24.58 -8.82 6.41
N LEU A 178 -23.56 -7.98 6.63
CA LEU A 178 -23.44 -7.12 7.82
C LEU A 178 -24.70 -6.28 8.07
N MET A 179 -25.26 -5.66 7.04
CA MET A 179 -26.50 -4.88 7.16
C MET A 179 -27.73 -5.72 7.52
N SER A 180 -27.80 -6.96 7.03
CA SER A 180 -28.88 -7.91 7.36
C SER A 180 -28.82 -8.35 8.81
N VAL A 181 -27.63 -8.66 9.31
CA VAL A 181 -27.41 -9.00 10.72
C VAL A 181 -27.72 -7.80 11.60
N ARG A 182 -27.27 -6.59 11.21
CA ARG A 182 -27.52 -5.34 11.94
C ARG A 182 -29.01 -5.03 12.08
N ALA A 183 -29.78 -5.16 11.00
CA ALA A 183 -31.22 -4.89 11.01
C ALA A 183 -32.00 -5.92 11.85
N ARG A 184 -31.57 -7.18 11.85
CA ARG A 184 -32.21 -8.26 12.60
C ARG A 184 -31.88 -8.23 14.09
N ASN A 185 -30.59 -8.09 14.43
CA ASN A 185 -30.12 -8.14 15.80
C ASN A 185 -28.80 -7.34 15.96
N PRO A 186 -28.87 -6.06 16.33
CA PRO A 186 -27.67 -5.24 16.52
C PRO A 186 -26.80 -5.70 17.72
N GLU A 187 -27.39 -6.36 18.73
CA GLU A 187 -26.63 -6.90 19.86
C GLU A 187 -25.76 -8.09 19.46
N GLU A 188 -26.16 -8.88 18.45
CA GLU A 188 -25.38 -9.98 17.91
C GLU A 188 -24.01 -9.48 17.41
N LEU A 189 -23.98 -8.33 16.74
CA LEU A 189 -22.73 -7.73 16.26
C LEU A 189 -21.87 -7.19 17.40
N ARG A 190 -22.48 -6.66 18.48
CA ARG A 190 -21.74 -6.21 19.68
C ARG A 190 -21.10 -7.39 20.42
N VAL A 191 -21.80 -8.51 20.52
CA VAL A 191 -21.26 -9.76 21.08
C VAL A 191 -20.14 -10.29 20.20
N LEU A 192 -20.33 -10.30 18.88
CA LEU A 192 -19.30 -10.72 17.93
C LEU A 192 -18.06 -9.83 18.02
N ALA A 193 -18.22 -8.51 18.17
CA ALA A 193 -17.11 -7.58 18.37
C ALA A 193 -16.26 -7.90 19.61
N ARG A 194 -16.86 -8.45 20.67
CA ARG A 194 -16.15 -8.82 21.91
C ARG A 194 -15.50 -10.20 21.83
N ASN A 195 -16.23 -11.18 21.26
CA ASN A 195 -15.84 -12.59 21.31
C ASN A 195 -15.02 -13.05 20.10
N ASP A 196 -15.31 -12.52 18.90
CA ASP A 196 -14.56 -12.79 17.68
C ASP A 196 -14.38 -11.51 16.84
N PRO A 197 -13.45 -10.63 17.24
CA PRO A 197 -13.15 -9.40 16.51
C PRO A 197 -12.74 -9.67 15.05
N GLY A 198 -12.03 -10.76 14.79
CA GLY A 198 -11.58 -11.13 13.45
C GLY A 198 -12.75 -11.52 12.53
N GLY A 199 -13.69 -12.31 13.06
CA GLY A 199 -14.92 -12.68 12.37
C GLY A 199 -15.77 -11.47 11.97
N LEU A 200 -15.91 -10.48 12.85
CA LEU A 200 -16.63 -9.25 12.52
C LEU A 200 -15.96 -8.45 11.40
N VAL A 201 -14.63 -8.36 11.39
CA VAL A 201 -13.88 -7.70 10.30
C VAL A 201 -14.08 -8.44 8.97
N LYS A 202 -14.00 -9.78 8.94
CA LYS A 202 -14.28 -10.54 7.72
C LYS A 202 -15.73 -10.38 7.25
N LEU A 203 -16.68 -10.36 8.17
CA LEU A 203 -18.09 -10.11 7.86
C LEU A 203 -18.26 -8.74 7.19
N ALA A 204 -17.63 -7.70 7.73
CA ALA A 204 -17.67 -6.35 7.17
C ALA A 204 -17.02 -6.28 5.78
N LEU A 205 -15.82 -6.84 5.60
CA LEU A 205 -15.11 -6.84 4.31
C LEU A 205 -15.85 -7.65 3.24
N ARG A 206 -16.46 -8.78 3.60
CA ARG A 206 -17.29 -9.58 2.68
C ARG A 206 -18.55 -8.85 2.25
N SER A 207 -19.13 -8.07 3.16
CA SER A 207 -20.41 -7.38 2.94
C SER A 207 -20.25 -6.07 2.18
N LEU A 208 -19.30 -5.24 2.60
CA LEU A 208 -19.14 -3.87 2.10
C LEU A 208 -17.97 -3.74 1.11
N GLY A 209 -17.16 -4.78 0.96
CA GLY A 209 -15.98 -4.80 0.09
C GLY A 209 -14.69 -4.32 0.76
N PRO A 210 -13.61 -4.18 -0.02
CA PRO A 210 -12.32 -3.70 0.47
C PRO A 210 -12.41 -2.27 1.02
N MET A 211 -11.81 -2.05 2.18
CA MET A 211 -11.85 -0.74 2.84
C MET A 211 -10.63 -0.50 3.72
N THR A 212 -10.27 0.76 3.92
CA THR A 212 -9.23 1.17 4.85
C THR A 212 -9.62 0.92 6.31
N ALA A 213 -8.66 0.95 7.23
CA ALA A 213 -8.94 0.84 8.66
C ALA A 213 -9.85 1.97 9.20
N GLU A 214 -9.82 3.15 8.55
CA GLU A 214 -10.66 4.29 8.92
C GLU A 214 -12.09 4.15 8.41
N GLU A 215 -12.26 3.68 7.18
CA GLU A 215 -13.58 3.34 6.65
C GLU A 215 -14.24 2.20 7.43
N LEU A 216 -13.46 1.18 7.82
CA LEU A 216 -13.92 0.09 8.66
C LEU A 216 -14.38 0.58 10.03
N ARG A 217 -13.65 1.53 10.62
CA ARG A 217 -14.05 2.19 11.86
C ARG A 217 -15.39 2.91 11.68
N SER A 218 -15.53 3.67 10.61
CA SER A 218 -16.79 4.38 10.32
C SER A 218 -17.95 3.41 10.12
N ALA A 219 -17.73 2.30 9.43
CA ALA A 219 -18.75 1.29 9.16
C ALA A 219 -19.23 0.56 10.42
N LEU A 220 -18.37 0.42 11.44
CA LEU A 220 -18.66 -0.27 12.72
C LEU A 220 -18.93 0.68 13.89
N ALA A 221 -19.09 1.98 13.64
CA ALA A 221 -19.26 2.99 14.69
C ALA A 221 -20.54 2.81 15.53
N ALA A 222 -21.58 2.17 14.97
CA ALA A 222 -22.81 1.89 15.70
C ALA A 222 -22.63 0.77 16.75
N GLU A 223 -21.77 -0.20 16.45
CA GLU A 223 -21.44 -1.32 17.33
C GLU A 223 -20.34 -0.96 18.32
N ILE A 224 -19.36 -0.15 17.88
CA ILE A 224 -18.17 0.24 18.64
C ILE A 224 -18.03 1.77 18.61
N PRO A 225 -18.80 2.49 19.43
CA PRO A 225 -18.85 3.96 19.37
C PRO A 225 -17.64 4.62 20.03
N ASP A 226 -17.03 3.98 21.02
CA ASP A 226 -15.95 4.56 21.82
C ASP A 226 -14.54 4.32 21.22
N GLU A 227 -13.65 5.31 21.34
CA GLU A 227 -12.27 5.26 20.81
C GLU A 227 -11.41 4.23 21.54
N HIS A 228 -11.57 4.09 22.86
CA HIS A 228 -10.85 3.11 23.66
C HIS A 228 -11.27 1.68 23.27
N ASP A 229 -12.58 1.45 23.17
CA ASP A 229 -13.13 0.15 22.75
C ASP A 229 -12.71 -0.19 21.32
N TRP A 230 -12.68 0.79 20.41
CA TRP A 230 -12.19 0.60 19.05
C TRP A 230 -10.71 0.18 19.03
N ARG A 231 -9.84 0.80 19.82
CA ARG A 231 -8.42 0.43 19.88
C ARG A 231 -8.24 -1.01 20.36
N LEU A 232 -8.95 -1.39 21.43
CA LEU A 232 -8.91 -2.76 21.96
C LEU A 232 -9.43 -3.78 20.96
N PHE A 233 -10.58 -3.49 20.33
CA PHE A 233 -11.14 -4.32 19.26
C PHE A 233 -10.14 -4.48 18.10
N TRP A 234 -9.56 -3.38 17.63
CA TRP A 234 -8.70 -3.36 16.46
C TRP A 234 -7.38 -4.11 16.69
N GLU A 235 -6.77 -3.97 17.87
CA GLU A 235 -5.58 -4.75 18.22
C GLU A 235 -5.86 -6.25 18.26
N ASN A 236 -7.00 -6.65 18.84
CA ASN A 236 -7.39 -8.05 18.92
C ASN A 236 -7.75 -8.63 17.54
N ALA A 237 -8.48 -7.87 16.71
CA ALA A 237 -8.81 -8.25 15.34
C ALA A 237 -7.55 -8.41 14.49
N ARG A 238 -6.61 -7.45 14.55
CA ARG A 238 -5.32 -7.57 13.85
C ARG A 238 -4.53 -8.78 14.33
N ARG A 239 -4.48 -9.05 15.63
CA ARG A 239 -3.77 -10.22 16.18
C ARG A 239 -4.38 -11.52 15.67
N ALA A 240 -5.71 -11.63 15.65
CA ALA A 240 -6.43 -12.81 15.17
C ALA A 240 -6.25 -13.03 13.66
N LEU A 241 -6.27 -11.95 12.86
CA LEU A 241 -6.25 -12.02 11.40
C LEU A 241 -4.85 -11.91 10.77
N LYS A 242 -3.79 -11.70 11.56
CA LYS A 242 -2.41 -11.54 11.04
C LYS A 242 -1.90 -12.76 10.27
N GLY A 243 -2.37 -13.95 10.64
CA GLY A 243 -2.00 -15.22 9.99
C GLY A 243 -3.09 -15.79 9.07
N ASP A 244 -4.15 -15.02 8.80
CA ASP A 244 -5.28 -15.51 8.03
C ASP A 244 -5.05 -15.36 6.53
N SER A 245 -4.98 -16.48 5.82
CA SER A 245 -4.72 -16.52 4.37
C SER A 245 -5.83 -15.90 3.51
N LEU A 246 -6.99 -15.56 4.10
CA LEU A 246 -8.07 -14.87 3.41
C LEU A 246 -7.96 -13.35 3.52
N VAL A 247 -7.11 -12.81 4.40
CA VAL A 247 -7.01 -11.37 4.65
C VAL A 247 -5.70 -10.83 4.10
N GLN A 248 -5.78 -10.01 3.05
CA GLN A 248 -4.64 -9.30 2.50
C GLN A 248 -4.49 -7.95 3.24
N TRP A 249 -3.34 -7.80 3.89
CA TRP A 249 -3.02 -6.60 4.66
C TRP A 249 -2.35 -5.54 3.78
N PRO A 250 -2.78 -4.28 3.85
CA PRO A 250 -2.17 -3.20 3.09
C PRO A 250 -0.77 -2.84 3.62
N SER A 251 0.12 -2.48 2.71
CA SER A 251 1.48 -2.00 3.02
C SER A 251 1.49 -0.59 3.62
N ARG A 252 0.48 0.24 3.30
CA ARG A 252 0.29 1.59 3.88
C ARG A 252 -1.08 1.68 4.53
N ARG A 253 -1.19 2.50 5.58
CA ARG A 253 -2.44 2.69 6.34
C ARG A 253 -3.58 3.30 5.49
N THR A 254 -3.24 3.96 4.38
CA THR A 254 -4.17 4.57 3.42
C THR A 254 -4.75 3.59 2.41
N ASP A 255 -4.22 2.36 2.35
CA ASP A 255 -4.63 1.38 1.34
C ASP A 255 -5.67 0.42 1.93
N PRO A 256 -6.57 -0.15 1.12
CA PRO A 256 -7.66 -0.97 1.62
C PRO A 256 -7.21 -2.36 2.06
N ILE A 257 -7.82 -2.85 3.13
CA ILE A 257 -7.77 -4.25 3.55
C ILE A 257 -8.70 -5.03 2.63
N ARG A 258 -8.24 -6.16 2.10
CA ARG A 258 -9.01 -6.99 1.17
C ARG A 258 -9.27 -8.36 1.79
N LEU A 259 -10.50 -8.84 1.62
CA LEU A 259 -10.88 -10.21 1.89
C LEU A 259 -10.90 -10.98 0.57
N LEU A 260 -10.17 -12.08 0.50
CA LEU A 260 -10.06 -12.93 -0.68
C LEU A 260 -11.20 -13.96 -0.70
N ASN A 261 -11.71 -14.30 -1.90
CA ASN A 261 -12.81 -15.26 -2.08
C ASN A 261 -12.42 -16.72 -1.83
N GLY A 262 -11.14 -16.99 -1.61
CA GLY A 262 -10.57 -18.27 -1.23
C GLY A 262 -9.24 -18.01 -0.54
N PRO A 263 -8.75 -18.94 0.31
CA PRO A 263 -7.45 -18.77 0.93
C PRO A 263 -6.45 -18.54 -0.20
N MET A 264 -5.50 -17.63 0.01
CA MET A 264 -4.41 -17.49 -0.94
C MET A 264 -3.63 -18.81 -0.92
N GLU A 265 -4.05 -19.74 -1.78
CA GLU A 265 -3.28 -20.92 -2.15
C GLU A 265 -2.15 -20.41 -3.04
N PHE A 266 -1.22 -19.78 -2.37
CA PHE A 266 0.16 -20.11 -2.51
C PHE A 266 0.29 -21.64 -2.63
N GLY A 267 0.11 -22.15 -3.83
CA GLY A 267 0.27 -23.54 -4.24
C GLY A 267 0.84 -23.57 -5.66
N ALA A 268 0.89 -24.76 -6.28
CA ALA A 268 1.47 -24.93 -7.61
C ALA A 268 0.87 -23.98 -8.66
N ALA A 269 -0.46 -23.77 -8.64
CA ALA A 269 -1.15 -22.86 -9.57
C ALA A 269 -0.74 -21.38 -9.39
N TRP A 270 -0.39 -20.94 -8.18
CA TRP A 270 0.15 -19.59 -7.98
C TRP A 270 1.56 -19.47 -8.54
N ILE A 271 2.41 -20.48 -8.34
CA ILE A 271 3.77 -20.51 -8.90
C ILE A 271 3.70 -20.42 -10.43
N GLU A 272 2.81 -21.19 -11.08
CA GLU A 272 2.65 -21.14 -12.54
C GLU A 272 2.17 -19.76 -13.04
N ARG A 273 1.31 -19.06 -12.27
CA ARG A 273 0.94 -17.68 -12.58
C ARG A 273 2.12 -16.72 -12.43
N LEU A 274 2.89 -16.84 -11.34
CA LEU A 274 4.08 -16.02 -11.13
C LEU A 274 5.12 -16.25 -12.23
N LYS A 275 5.29 -17.49 -12.70
CA LYS A 275 6.15 -17.83 -13.84
C LYS A 275 5.76 -17.09 -15.13
N SER A 276 4.49 -16.71 -15.27
CA SER A 276 4.01 -15.95 -16.43
C SER A 276 4.02 -14.44 -16.24
N GLU A 277 4.23 -13.95 -15.01
CA GLU A 277 4.31 -12.52 -14.72
C GLU A 277 5.59 -11.90 -15.28
N MET A 278 5.45 -10.70 -15.84
CA MET A 278 6.52 -9.94 -16.50
C MET A 278 6.67 -8.53 -15.92
N ASN A 279 5.70 -8.05 -15.13
CA ASN A 279 5.82 -6.79 -14.42
C ASN A 279 6.69 -6.96 -13.17
N PRO A 280 7.86 -6.30 -13.07
CA PRO A 280 8.77 -6.48 -11.95
C PRO A 280 8.19 -5.97 -10.61
N ASP A 281 7.34 -4.93 -10.63
CA ASP A 281 6.70 -4.42 -9.41
C ASP A 281 5.70 -5.43 -8.86
N ALA A 282 4.92 -6.05 -9.75
CA ALA A 282 3.96 -7.09 -9.38
C ALA A 282 4.67 -8.36 -8.87
N ILE A 283 5.81 -8.73 -9.45
CA ILE A 283 6.64 -9.85 -8.96
C ILE A 283 7.11 -9.58 -7.53
N MET A 284 7.63 -8.37 -7.27
CA MET A 284 8.12 -7.98 -5.95
C MET A 284 7.01 -8.01 -4.89
N GLU A 285 5.83 -7.49 -5.23
CA GLU A 285 4.66 -7.48 -4.34
C GLU A 285 4.18 -8.90 -4.04
N GLN A 286 3.94 -9.70 -5.08
CA GLN A 286 3.46 -11.09 -4.93
C GLN A 286 4.47 -11.96 -4.16
N ALA A 287 5.77 -11.78 -4.40
CA ALA A 287 6.80 -12.48 -3.64
C ALA A 287 6.79 -12.03 -2.17
N ALA A 288 6.70 -10.74 -1.86
CA ALA A 288 6.66 -10.26 -0.47
C ALA A 288 5.46 -10.84 0.31
N GLU A 289 4.29 -10.92 -0.32
CA GLU A 289 3.07 -11.51 0.26
C GLU A 289 3.22 -13.02 0.49
N ALA A 290 3.92 -13.71 -0.41
CA ALA A 290 4.24 -15.12 -0.30
C ALA A 290 5.18 -15.50 0.85
N GLY A 291 5.86 -14.53 1.47
CA GLY A 291 6.95 -14.76 2.43
C GLY A 291 6.65 -15.76 3.55
N SER A 292 5.42 -15.82 4.05
CA SER A 292 5.02 -16.79 5.09
C SER A 292 4.64 -18.17 4.57
N ALA A 293 4.37 -18.30 3.26
CA ALA A 293 3.87 -19.53 2.63
C ALA A 293 4.98 -20.38 1.98
N ARG A 294 6.25 -19.95 2.04
CA ARG A 294 7.40 -20.68 1.47
C ARG A 294 7.43 -22.16 1.87
N ALA A 295 7.06 -22.49 3.11
CA ALA A 295 7.06 -23.87 3.61
C ALA A 295 6.08 -24.79 2.84
N ALA A 296 5.05 -24.23 2.20
CA ALA A 296 4.03 -24.99 1.48
C ALA A 296 4.48 -25.50 0.10
N TRP A 297 5.60 -25.02 -0.44
CA TRP A 297 6.01 -25.27 -1.83
C TRP A 297 7.25 -26.13 -2.02
N GLY A 298 7.92 -26.47 -0.92
CA GLY A 298 9.21 -27.12 -0.99
C GLY A 298 10.28 -26.27 -1.71
N PRO A 299 11.43 -26.89 -2.03
CA PRO A 299 12.56 -26.20 -2.62
C PRO A 299 12.29 -25.71 -4.05
N ASP A 300 11.59 -26.50 -4.88
CA ASP A 300 11.37 -26.20 -6.29
C ASP A 300 10.49 -24.96 -6.50
N GLY A 301 9.44 -24.82 -5.70
CA GLY A 301 8.59 -23.62 -5.75
C GLY A 301 9.31 -22.38 -5.24
N ALA A 302 10.13 -22.52 -4.21
CA ALA A 302 10.95 -21.41 -3.72
C ALA A 302 12.00 -20.98 -4.76
N ALA A 303 12.61 -21.94 -5.47
CA ALA A 303 13.52 -21.67 -6.58
C ALA A 303 12.83 -20.91 -7.73
N ALA A 304 11.61 -21.29 -8.11
CA ALA A 304 10.84 -20.59 -9.14
C ALA A 304 10.54 -19.12 -8.77
N VAL A 305 10.23 -18.85 -7.49
CA VAL A 305 10.06 -17.48 -6.99
C VAL A 305 11.39 -16.72 -7.03
N ALA A 306 12.49 -17.36 -6.62
CA ALA A 306 13.83 -16.76 -6.67
C ALA A 306 14.22 -16.39 -8.11
N GLU A 307 13.98 -17.28 -9.08
CA GLU A 307 14.24 -17.03 -10.50
C GLU A 307 13.48 -15.80 -11.01
N LYS A 308 12.20 -15.66 -10.63
CA LYS A 308 11.41 -14.47 -11.02
C LYS A 308 11.87 -13.19 -10.35
N LEU A 309 12.33 -13.26 -9.11
CA LEU A 309 12.95 -12.12 -8.45
C LEU A 309 14.28 -11.73 -9.11
N LEU A 310 15.07 -12.68 -9.62
CA LEU A 310 16.26 -12.38 -10.41
C LEU A 310 15.93 -11.75 -11.76
N TYR A 311 14.85 -12.20 -12.41
CA TYR A 311 14.32 -11.53 -13.59
C TYR A 311 13.96 -10.07 -13.28
N ALA A 312 13.19 -9.82 -12.22
CA ALA A 312 12.83 -8.46 -11.80
C ALA A 312 14.08 -7.62 -11.50
N ALA A 313 15.07 -8.20 -10.80
CA ALA A 313 16.35 -7.54 -10.52
C ALA A 313 17.06 -7.10 -11.79
N ARG A 314 17.11 -7.96 -12.81
CA ARG A 314 17.70 -7.66 -14.12
C ARG A 314 16.94 -6.54 -14.84
N VAL A 315 15.61 -6.51 -14.77
CA VAL A 315 14.79 -5.44 -15.36
C VAL A 315 15.05 -4.08 -14.69
N TYR A 316 15.22 -4.06 -13.36
CA TYR A 316 15.50 -2.83 -12.63
C TYR A 316 16.94 -2.32 -12.80
N LEU A 317 17.89 -3.20 -13.11
CA LEU A 317 19.33 -2.96 -12.99
C LEU A 317 19.81 -1.64 -13.59
N GLU A 318 19.33 -1.26 -14.77
CA GLU A 318 19.76 -0.05 -15.47
C GLU A 318 19.11 1.24 -14.95
N LYS A 319 17.82 1.19 -14.59
CA LYS A 319 17.03 2.40 -14.25
C LYS A 319 16.94 2.65 -12.75
N GLN A 320 16.93 1.59 -11.95
CA GLN A 320 16.67 1.60 -10.51
C GLN A 320 17.56 0.55 -9.81
N PRO A 321 18.88 0.78 -9.73
CA PRO A 321 19.81 -0.22 -9.19
C PRO A 321 19.53 -0.56 -7.71
N HIS A 322 18.96 0.37 -6.93
CA HIS A 322 18.50 0.09 -5.57
C HIS A 322 17.37 -0.95 -5.54
N MET A 323 16.39 -0.88 -6.45
CA MET A 323 15.33 -1.89 -6.57
C MET A 323 15.88 -3.24 -7.03
N ALA A 324 16.87 -3.24 -7.94
CA ALA A 324 17.55 -4.45 -8.37
C ALA A 324 18.23 -5.18 -7.19
N ALA A 325 18.91 -4.43 -6.32
CA ALA A 325 19.52 -4.98 -5.12
C ALA A 325 18.50 -5.52 -4.11
N LEU A 326 17.33 -4.87 -3.95
CA LEU A 326 16.25 -5.38 -3.10
C LEU A 326 15.65 -6.68 -3.66
N ALA A 327 15.43 -6.75 -4.98
CA ALA A 327 14.94 -7.95 -5.65
C ALA A 327 15.95 -9.11 -5.54
N LEU A 328 17.24 -8.84 -5.71
CA LEU A 328 18.32 -9.80 -5.49
C LEU A 328 18.37 -10.31 -4.04
N ALA A 329 18.23 -9.40 -3.06
CA ALA A 329 18.19 -9.77 -1.65
C ALA A 329 16.95 -10.61 -1.32
N ALA A 330 15.81 -10.30 -1.92
CA ALA A 330 14.61 -11.12 -1.81
C ALA A 330 14.82 -12.51 -2.42
N ALA A 331 15.38 -12.61 -3.63
CA ALA A 331 15.68 -13.89 -4.29
C ALA A 331 16.55 -14.80 -3.40
N THR A 332 17.58 -14.22 -2.78
CA THR A 332 18.47 -14.93 -1.85
C THR A 332 17.72 -15.54 -0.67
N LYS A 333 16.68 -14.86 -0.15
CA LYS A 333 15.82 -15.40 0.94
C LYS A 333 15.00 -16.60 0.48
N TYR A 334 14.57 -16.66 -0.78
CA TYR A 334 13.83 -17.81 -1.34
C TYR A 334 14.74 -18.99 -1.71
N GLY A 335 16.03 -18.75 -1.90
CA GLY A 335 17.01 -19.76 -2.26
C GLY A 335 17.20 -19.80 -3.77
N VAL A 336 18.37 -19.34 -4.22
CA VAL A 336 18.73 -19.30 -5.63
C VAL A 336 19.20 -20.69 -6.04
N ALA A 337 18.55 -21.26 -7.06
CA ALA A 337 18.92 -22.57 -7.60
C ALA A 337 20.30 -22.53 -8.25
N ALA A 338 20.94 -23.70 -8.34
CA ALA A 338 22.27 -23.83 -8.94
C ALA A 338 22.29 -23.36 -10.41
N GLU A 339 21.22 -23.60 -11.18
CA GLU A 339 21.15 -23.13 -12.57
C GLU A 339 21.07 -21.60 -12.67
N SER A 340 20.52 -20.93 -11.66
CA SER A 340 20.40 -19.47 -11.62
C SER A 340 21.59 -18.76 -10.96
N ALA A 341 22.59 -19.52 -10.47
CA ALA A 341 23.76 -18.94 -9.80
C ALA A 341 24.55 -17.99 -10.72
N GLY A 342 24.69 -18.33 -12.01
CA GLY A 342 25.34 -17.45 -12.99
C GLY A 342 24.60 -16.11 -13.19
N ALA A 343 23.27 -16.16 -13.29
CA ALA A 343 22.46 -14.94 -13.42
C ALA A 343 22.52 -14.06 -12.17
N TRP A 344 22.56 -14.68 -10.99
CA TRP A 344 22.76 -13.99 -9.73
C TRP A 344 24.13 -13.29 -9.67
N ASP A 345 25.20 -14.01 -10.06
CA ASP A 345 26.57 -13.49 -10.11
C ASP A 345 26.67 -12.28 -11.05
N GLU A 346 26.10 -12.37 -12.26
CA GLU A 346 26.07 -11.28 -13.23
C GLU A 346 25.39 -10.02 -12.67
N ILE A 347 24.26 -10.19 -11.97
CA ILE A 347 23.54 -9.06 -11.37
C ILE A 347 24.37 -8.41 -10.25
N VAL A 348 24.99 -9.21 -9.38
CA VAL A 348 25.87 -8.68 -8.32
C VAL A 348 27.05 -7.94 -8.93
N ASP A 349 27.72 -8.53 -9.92
CA ASP A 349 28.89 -7.94 -10.55
C ASP A 349 28.55 -6.59 -11.22
N ALA A 350 27.37 -6.48 -11.86
CA ALA A 350 26.86 -5.26 -12.46
C ALA A 350 26.45 -4.19 -11.42
N LEU A 351 25.90 -4.59 -10.27
CA LEU A 351 25.61 -3.69 -9.15
C LEU A 351 26.88 -3.16 -8.48
N LEU A 352 27.98 -3.92 -8.58
CA LEU A 352 29.32 -3.54 -8.14
C LEU A 352 30.13 -2.79 -9.20
N GLU A 353 29.50 -2.25 -10.23
CA GLU A 353 30.13 -1.24 -11.09
C GLU A 353 30.11 0.13 -10.41
N PRO A 354 31.21 0.91 -10.43
CA PRO A 354 31.36 2.12 -9.62
C PRO A 354 30.20 3.12 -9.73
N GLY A 355 29.73 3.39 -10.96
CA GLY A 355 28.62 4.31 -11.19
C GLY A 355 27.28 3.79 -10.65
N ARG A 356 26.98 2.51 -10.84
CA ARG A 356 25.73 1.90 -10.37
C ARG A 356 25.74 1.72 -8.85
N PHE A 357 26.86 1.33 -8.27
CA PHE A 357 27.03 1.23 -6.83
C PHE A 357 26.77 2.59 -6.16
N ALA A 358 27.35 3.67 -6.69
CA ALA A 358 27.13 5.00 -6.12
C ALA A 358 25.67 5.47 -6.19
N ALA A 359 24.97 5.18 -7.29
CA ALA A 359 23.54 5.46 -7.43
C ALA A 359 22.70 4.61 -6.46
N LEU A 360 22.98 3.32 -6.35
CA LEU A 360 22.34 2.40 -5.42
C LEU A 360 22.44 2.90 -3.98
N ILE A 361 23.64 3.22 -3.52
CA ILE A 361 23.89 3.67 -2.13
C ILE A 361 23.14 4.96 -1.82
N SER A 362 22.98 5.83 -2.82
CA SER A 362 22.29 7.12 -2.65
C SER A 362 20.78 6.97 -2.43
N ASP A 363 20.15 5.99 -3.10
CA ASP A 363 18.69 5.81 -3.09
C ASP A 363 18.22 4.70 -2.13
N MET A 364 19.11 3.79 -1.71
CA MET A 364 18.75 2.63 -0.91
C MET A 364 18.34 3.01 0.53
N PRO A 365 17.22 2.48 1.04
CA PRO A 365 16.89 2.58 2.45
C PRO A 365 17.96 1.90 3.32
N VAL A 366 18.51 2.63 4.29
CA VAL A 366 19.61 2.17 5.17
C VAL A 366 19.35 0.81 5.83
N ARG A 367 18.09 0.52 6.18
CA ARG A 367 17.69 -0.76 6.81
C ARG A 367 17.94 -1.98 5.92
N GLU A 368 17.94 -1.80 4.60
CA GLU A 368 18.16 -2.88 3.62
C GLU A 368 19.64 -2.97 3.21
N LEU A 369 20.39 -1.87 3.40
CA LEU A 369 21.79 -1.75 2.98
C LEU A 369 22.68 -2.83 3.60
N ARG A 370 22.52 -3.12 4.90
CA ARG A 370 23.28 -4.19 5.56
C ARG A 370 23.15 -5.54 4.87
N GLY A 371 21.91 -5.92 4.53
CA GLY A 371 21.63 -7.20 3.86
C GLY A 371 22.24 -7.25 2.47
N PHE A 372 22.17 -6.14 1.73
CA PHE A 372 22.84 -6.04 0.44
C PHE A 372 24.37 -6.13 0.54
N LEU A 373 25.00 -5.44 1.50
CA LEU A 373 26.45 -5.49 1.70
C LEU A 373 26.93 -6.91 2.01
N GLN A 374 26.18 -7.68 2.79
CA GLN A 374 26.50 -9.09 3.07
C GLN A 374 26.47 -9.95 1.79
N ILE A 375 25.47 -9.72 0.94
CA ILE A 375 25.33 -10.38 -0.37
C ILE A 375 26.49 -10.00 -1.31
N ALA A 376 26.80 -8.71 -1.41
CA ALA A 376 27.90 -8.25 -2.25
C ALA A 376 29.27 -8.74 -1.74
N ALA A 377 29.45 -8.82 -0.42
CA ALA A 377 30.68 -9.30 0.20
C ALA A 377 30.94 -10.79 -0.08
N SER A 378 29.88 -11.62 -0.19
CA SER A 378 30.04 -13.03 -0.53
C SER A 378 30.56 -13.23 -1.95
N ARG A 379 30.42 -12.22 -2.82
CA ARG A 379 30.99 -12.22 -4.17
C ARG A 379 32.43 -11.71 -4.19
N SER A 380 32.67 -10.51 -3.65
CA SER A 380 34.02 -9.95 -3.53
C SER A 380 34.10 -8.88 -2.45
N ALA A 381 34.52 -9.28 -1.25
CA ALA A 381 34.67 -8.38 -0.12
C ALA A 381 35.68 -7.25 -0.39
N GLU A 382 36.79 -7.54 -1.07
CA GLU A 382 37.84 -6.55 -1.38
C GLU A 382 37.39 -5.53 -2.42
N LYS A 383 36.74 -5.97 -3.50
CA LYS A 383 36.15 -5.05 -4.50
C LYS A 383 35.08 -4.16 -3.87
N LEU A 384 34.19 -4.75 -3.06
CA LEU A 384 33.17 -4.01 -2.33
C LEU A 384 33.80 -2.97 -1.39
N ALA A 385 34.85 -3.34 -0.64
CA ALA A 385 35.53 -2.41 0.24
C ALA A 385 36.13 -1.23 -0.53
N GLY A 386 36.70 -1.47 -1.71
CA GLY A 386 37.14 -0.43 -2.64
C GLY A 386 36.02 0.53 -3.02
N LEU A 387 34.86 0.00 -3.43
CA LEU A 387 33.68 0.80 -3.82
C LEU A 387 33.08 1.60 -2.66
N CYS A 388 33.12 1.06 -1.44
CA CYS A 388 32.63 1.75 -0.24
C CYS A 388 33.41 3.03 0.05
N VAL A 389 34.70 3.07 -0.33
CA VAL A 389 35.54 4.25 -0.15
C VAL A 389 35.67 5.10 -1.41
N GLU A 390 35.39 4.53 -2.57
CA GLU A 390 35.31 5.24 -3.84
C GLU A 390 34.06 6.13 -3.87
N ASN A 391 34.21 7.42 -4.16
CA ASN A 391 33.13 8.41 -4.10
C ASN A 391 32.48 8.60 -2.72
N MET A 392 33.22 8.36 -1.62
CA MET A 392 32.70 8.51 -0.25
C MET A 392 32.06 9.89 0.00
N GLU A 393 32.55 10.94 -0.66
CA GLU A 393 32.00 12.30 -0.62
C GLU A 393 30.60 12.44 -1.23
N LYS A 394 30.13 11.44 -1.97
CA LYS A 394 28.79 11.42 -2.57
C LYS A 394 27.77 10.69 -1.71
N TYR A 395 28.16 9.99 -0.65
CA TYR A 395 27.22 9.18 0.13
C TYR A 395 26.49 10.00 1.19
N PRO A 396 25.16 9.85 1.32
CA PRO A 396 24.42 10.49 2.40
C PRO A 396 24.87 9.92 3.76
N LEU A 397 24.92 10.77 4.79
CA LEU A 397 25.40 10.39 6.13
C LEU A 397 24.92 9.02 6.65
N PRO A 398 23.62 8.66 6.59
CA PRO A 398 23.17 7.37 7.11
C PRO A 398 23.74 6.16 6.35
N ALA A 399 23.95 6.29 5.04
CA ALA A 399 24.56 5.24 4.23
C ALA A 399 26.07 5.19 4.49
N LEU A 400 26.73 6.36 4.55
CA LEU A 400 28.15 6.46 4.89
C LEU A 400 28.48 5.78 6.23
N GLU A 401 27.64 5.99 7.25
CA GLU A 401 27.78 5.33 8.55
C GLU A 401 27.75 3.81 8.47
N GLU A 402 26.81 3.26 7.69
CA GLU A 402 26.69 1.82 7.51
C GLU A 402 27.85 1.24 6.69
N LEU A 403 28.33 1.96 5.67
CA LEU A 403 29.51 1.57 4.88
C LEU A 403 30.78 1.56 5.72
N LEU A 404 31.03 2.62 6.51
CA LEU A 404 32.19 2.68 7.40
C LEU A 404 32.15 1.58 8.47
N ARG A 405 30.96 1.31 9.03
CA ARG A 405 30.76 0.20 9.96
C ARG A 405 31.06 -1.14 9.31
N TYR A 406 30.54 -1.39 8.10
CA TYR A 406 30.86 -2.59 7.33
C TYR A 406 32.37 -2.75 7.12
N LEU A 407 33.08 -1.69 6.74
CA LEU A 407 34.54 -1.75 6.53
C LEU A 407 35.28 -2.13 7.81
N VAL A 408 34.90 -1.57 8.96
CA VAL A 408 35.51 -1.91 10.25
C VAL A 408 35.21 -3.34 10.65
N ASP A 409 33.93 -3.74 10.60
CA ASP A 409 33.47 -5.07 11.01
C ASP A 409 34.11 -6.19 10.17
N ASN A 410 34.55 -5.90 8.94
CA ASN A 410 35.13 -6.87 8.01
C ASN A 410 36.65 -6.69 7.81
N GLY A 411 37.35 -5.95 8.68
CA GLY A 411 38.81 -5.86 8.69
C GLY A 411 39.42 -4.88 7.67
N PHE A 412 38.61 -4.06 7.00
CA PHE A 412 39.03 -3.01 6.06
C PHE A 412 39.19 -1.62 6.74
N GLU A 413 39.49 -1.60 8.04
CA GLU A 413 39.70 -0.38 8.85
C GLU A 413 40.77 0.56 8.26
N SER A 414 41.83 0.00 7.68
CA SER A 414 42.90 0.75 7.03
C SER A 414 42.43 1.50 5.78
N MET A 415 41.50 0.92 5.01
CA MET A 415 40.91 1.55 3.83
C MET A 415 39.99 2.70 4.24
N ALA A 416 39.13 2.48 5.23
CA ALA A 416 38.24 3.49 5.77
C ALA A 416 39.02 4.71 6.29
N SER A 417 39.99 4.46 7.18
CA SER A 417 40.83 5.52 7.75
C SER A 417 41.65 6.25 6.68
N GLY A 418 42.23 5.53 5.72
CA GLY A 418 42.98 6.11 4.61
C GLY A 418 42.13 7.00 3.70
N ALA A 419 40.88 6.62 3.42
CA ALA A 419 39.95 7.40 2.62
C ALA A 419 39.53 8.69 3.33
N LEU A 420 39.18 8.61 4.61
CA LEU A 420 38.84 9.77 5.43
C LEU A 420 40.01 10.76 5.54
N ARG A 421 41.23 10.26 5.75
CA ARG A 421 42.46 11.08 5.74
C ARG A 421 42.63 11.84 4.44
N ARG A 422 42.48 11.16 3.30
CA ARG A 422 42.60 11.79 1.99
C ARG A 422 41.54 12.87 1.80
N ALA A 423 40.28 12.59 2.14
CA ALA A 423 39.18 13.52 1.98
C ALA A 423 39.35 14.81 2.83
N LEU A 424 39.83 14.68 4.07
CA LEU A 424 40.10 15.85 4.91
C LEU A 424 41.36 16.61 4.49
N ALA A 425 42.44 15.90 4.14
CA ALA A 425 43.70 16.54 3.73
C ALA A 425 43.59 17.30 2.40
N SER A 426 42.77 16.80 1.46
CA SER A 426 42.49 17.48 0.19
C SER A 426 41.54 18.67 0.32
N GLY A 427 40.87 18.83 1.46
CA GLY A 427 39.77 19.77 1.64
C GLY A 427 38.51 19.41 0.86
N SER A 428 38.41 18.17 0.33
CA SER A 428 37.26 17.68 -0.43
C SER A 428 36.24 16.93 0.43
N ALA A 429 36.38 16.98 1.76
CA ALA A 429 35.47 16.31 2.68
C ALA A 429 34.05 16.89 2.56
N ASP A 430 33.12 16.06 2.10
CA ASP A 430 31.69 16.38 2.09
C ASP A 430 31.15 16.55 3.51
N ILE A 431 30.01 17.25 3.63
CA ILE A 431 29.34 17.47 4.91
C ILE A 431 29.01 16.18 5.65
N SER A 432 28.71 15.10 4.94
CA SER A 432 28.45 13.78 5.54
C SER A 432 29.71 13.19 6.19
N ILE A 433 30.87 13.37 5.57
CA ILE A 433 32.17 12.92 6.11
C ILE A 433 32.48 13.70 7.40
N VAL A 434 32.31 15.01 7.38
CA VAL A 434 32.57 15.86 8.55
C VAL A 434 31.58 15.56 9.68
N ALA A 435 30.30 15.35 9.35
CA ALA A 435 29.28 14.95 10.30
C ALA A 435 29.61 13.63 10.99
N TRP A 436 30.11 12.64 10.24
CA TRP A 436 30.61 11.40 10.82
C TRP A 436 31.81 11.65 11.75
N CYS A 437 32.80 12.42 11.30
CA CYS A 437 34.02 12.66 12.09
C CYS A 437 33.72 13.33 13.44
N VAL A 438 32.81 14.30 13.48
CA VAL A 438 32.44 15.02 14.72
C VAL A 438 31.72 14.10 15.72
N ARG A 439 31.00 13.09 15.24
CA ARG A 439 30.35 12.08 16.08
C ARG A 439 31.31 11.00 16.59
N HIS A 440 32.52 10.93 16.04
CA HIS A 440 33.48 9.86 16.27
C HIS A 440 34.91 10.40 16.51
N LEU A 441 35.04 11.48 17.28
CA LEU A 441 36.31 12.21 17.48
C LEU A 441 37.45 11.33 18.01
N ASP A 442 37.21 10.49 19.01
CA ASP A 442 38.21 9.54 19.54
C ASP A 442 38.71 8.57 18.46
N LEU A 443 37.79 8.08 17.62
CA LEU A 443 38.13 7.18 16.53
C LEU A 443 38.91 7.92 15.45
N CYS A 444 38.54 9.16 15.13
CA CYS A 444 39.29 10.01 14.21
C CYS A 444 40.73 10.27 14.68
N GLU A 445 40.94 10.48 15.98
CA GLU A 445 42.26 10.63 16.57
C GLU A 445 43.07 9.32 16.48
N LYS A 446 42.47 8.19 16.90
CA LYS A 446 43.08 6.85 16.78
C LYS A 446 43.47 6.55 15.34
N TRP A 447 42.59 6.86 14.41
CA TRP A 447 42.78 6.66 12.97
C TRP A 447 43.61 7.74 12.32
N ARG A 448 44.07 8.77 13.05
CA ARG A 448 44.83 9.91 12.52
C ARG A 448 44.18 10.51 11.27
N VAL A 449 42.86 10.61 11.25
CA VAL A 449 42.05 11.10 10.13
C VAL A 449 42.41 12.55 9.80
N GLY A 450 42.62 13.36 10.83
CA GLY A 450 43.11 14.73 10.79
C GLY A 450 43.36 15.20 12.21
N SER A 451 43.85 16.43 12.39
CA SER A 451 43.88 16.99 13.75
C SER A 451 42.45 17.20 14.25
N LEU A 452 42.24 16.97 15.55
CA LEU A 452 40.95 17.25 16.20
C LEU A 452 40.52 18.70 15.96
N HIS A 453 41.47 19.63 16.00
CA HIS A 453 41.23 21.04 15.67
C HIS A 453 40.67 21.22 14.26
N LEU A 454 41.28 20.61 13.24
CA LEU A 454 40.83 20.72 11.85
C LEU A 454 39.39 20.21 11.69
N ILE A 455 39.07 19.06 12.26
CA ILE A 455 37.72 18.47 12.22
C ILE A 455 36.71 19.44 12.84
N LEU A 456 37.00 19.94 14.04
CA LEU A 456 36.11 20.83 14.79
C LEU A 456 35.88 22.19 14.08
N ILE A 457 36.92 22.81 13.53
CA ILE A 457 36.74 24.08 12.80
C ILE A 457 36.02 23.90 11.47
N THR A 458 36.22 22.75 10.80
CA THR A 458 35.53 22.42 9.55
C THR A 458 34.05 22.19 9.82
N ALA A 459 33.74 21.44 10.89
CA ALA A 459 32.40 21.22 11.38
C ALA A 459 31.67 22.53 11.72
N LEU A 460 32.32 23.44 12.45
CA LEU A 460 31.75 24.76 12.74
C LEU A 460 31.43 25.54 11.47
N GLY A 461 32.31 25.50 10.47
CA GLY A 461 32.07 26.14 9.18
C GLY A 461 30.84 25.59 8.47
N LEU A 462 30.70 24.26 8.45
CA LEU A 462 29.58 23.58 7.79
C LEU A 462 28.27 23.68 8.58
N ALA A 463 28.32 23.80 9.90
CA ALA A 463 27.14 23.96 10.75
C ALA A 463 26.32 25.21 10.39
N GLY A 464 27.00 26.30 10.00
CA GLY A 464 26.40 27.56 9.56
C GLY A 464 26.07 27.64 8.06
N SER A 465 26.42 26.61 7.27
CA SER A 465 26.21 26.62 5.83
C SER A 465 24.74 26.44 5.44
N GLN A 466 24.34 27.01 4.30
CA GLN A 466 23.00 26.80 3.74
C GLN A 466 22.96 25.47 3.00
N CYS A 467 22.44 24.43 3.64
CA CYS A 467 22.23 23.12 3.01
C CYS A 467 20.81 22.97 2.44
N ARG A 468 20.67 22.14 1.41
CA ARG A 468 19.38 21.73 0.84
C ARG A 468 19.37 20.21 0.64
N GLY A 469 18.17 19.63 0.56
CA GLY A 469 18.00 18.20 0.25
C GLY A 469 18.71 17.29 1.26
N ARG A 470 19.53 16.36 0.74
CA ARG A 470 20.19 15.29 1.51
C ARG A 470 21.10 15.79 2.65
N ASP A 471 21.71 16.96 2.48
CA ASP A 471 22.73 17.50 3.39
C ASP A 471 22.13 18.09 4.67
N LEU A 472 20.81 18.30 4.71
CA LEU A 472 20.11 18.83 5.89
C LEU A 472 20.31 17.96 7.13
N LYS A 473 20.27 16.63 6.96
CA LYS A 473 20.48 15.67 8.04
C LYS A 473 21.92 15.71 8.55
N ALA A 474 22.90 15.75 7.65
CA ALA A 474 24.31 15.83 8.01
C ALA A 474 24.63 17.13 8.74
N ARG A 475 24.15 18.27 8.23
CA ARG A 475 24.27 19.57 8.91
C ARG A 475 23.65 19.54 10.30
N ARG A 476 22.46 18.95 10.43
CA ARG A 476 21.78 18.85 11.72
C ARG A 476 22.57 17.99 12.71
N ALA A 477 23.11 16.86 12.27
CA ALA A 477 23.95 16.00 13.10
C ALA A 477 25.22 16.72 13.61
N ILE A 478 25.84 17.57 12.77
CA ILE A 478 26.95 18.43 13.20
C ILE A 478 26.49 19.41 14.29
N GLN A 479 25.37 20.11 14.06
CA GLN A 479 24.84 21.08 15.02
C GLN A 479 24.53 20.42 16.36
N ASP A 480 23.80 19.30 16.34
CA ASP A 480 23.43 18.57 17.55
C ASP A 480 24.68 18.11 18.31
N SER A 481 25.67 17.53 17.63
CA SER A 481 26.92 17.08 18.27
C SER A 481 27.69 18.24 18.94
N LEU A 482 27.71 19.42 18.31
CA LEU A 482 28.37 20.60 18.87
C LEU A 482 27.55 21.21 20.03
N GLU A 483 26.23 21.25 19.93
CA GLU A 483 25.31 21.77 20.96
C GLU A 483 25.27 20.87 22.21
N GLU A 484 25.37 19.55 22.02
CA GLU A 484 25.48 18.55 23.08
C GLU A 484 26.85 18.54 23.75
N GLY A 485 27.85 19.18 23.13
CA GLY A 485 29.18 19.36 23.70
C GLY A 485 30.14 18.20 23.47
N ALA A 486 29.95 17.38 22.42
CA ALA A 486 30.84 16.25 22.10
C ALA A 486 32.32 16.67 21.97
N PHE A 487 32.57 17.91 21.51
CA PHE A 487 33.92 18.46 21.41
C PHE A 487 34.62 18.62 22.78
N LEU A 488 33.88 18.71 23.89
CA LEU A 488 34.45 18.89 25.23
C LEU A 488 35.27 17.68 25.67
N GLU A 489 34.90 16.47 25.24
CA GLU A 489 35.60 15.23 25.57
C GLU A 489 37.05 15.20 25.05
N VAL A 490 37.31 15.95 23.99
CA VAL A 490 38.61 16.07 23.35
C VAL A 490 39.21 17.47 23.46
N PHE A 491 38.50 18.41 24.09
CA PHE A 491 38.90 19.82 24.12
C PHE A 491 40.21 20.02 24.89
N ASP A 492 40.43 19.19 25.91
CA ASP A 492 41.68 19.20 26.67
C ASP A 492 42.92 18.74 25.88
N ARG A 493 42.69 18.02 24.78
CA ARG A 493 43.75 17.54 23.88
C ARG A 493 44.18 18.62 22.88
N LEU A 494 43.41 19.70 22.74
CA LEU A 494 43.76 20.87 21.92
C LEU A 494 44.76 21.77 22.65
N SER A 495 45.67 22.38 21.90
CA SER A 495 46.57 23.41 22.41
C SER A 495 45.80 24.69 22.82
N PRO A 496 46.35 25.52 23.71
CA PRO A 496 45.69 26.76 24.15
C PRO A 496 45.31 27.70 22.99
N SER A 497 46.14 27.78 21.95
CA SER A 497 45.86 28.57 20.75
C SER A 497 44.71 28.00 19.91
N GLU A 498 44.63 26.67 19.78
CA GLU A 498 43.53 25.99 19.08
C GLU A 498 42.20 26.14 19.82
N ARG A 499 42.20 26.05 21.15
CA ARG A 499 41.01 26.31 21.98
C ARG A 499 40.53 27.76 21.81
N ALA A 500 41.45 28.72 21.85
CA ALA A 500 41.12 30.14 21.67
C ALA A 500 40.54 30.43 20.27
N GLU A 501 41.11 29.84 19.22
CA GLU A 501 40.59 29.96 17.85
C GLU A 501 39.21 29.30 17.70
N PHE A 502 39.00 28.12 18.30
CA PHE A 502 37.68 27.47 18.30
C PHE A 502 36.63 28.36 18.97
N VAL A 503 36.91 28.90 20.15
CA VAL A 503 36.01 29.83 20.87
C VAL A 503 35.70 31.07 20.03
N LYS A 504 36.72 31.66 19.41
CA LYS A 504 36.56 32.80 18.50
C LYS A 504 35.64 32.45 17.33
N ARG A 505 35.80 31.28 16.71
CA ARG A 505 34.95 30.82 15.60
C ARG A 505 33.51 30.58 16.04
N VAL A 506 33.29 29.97 17.21
CA VAL A 506 31.95 29.80 17.76
C VAL A 506 31.27 31.14 17.98
N ARG A 507 31.98 32.13 18.54
CA ARG A 507 31.46 33.49 18.76
C ARG A 507 31.14 34.22 17.44
N ASP A 508 31.99 34.06 16.44
CA ASP A 508 31.86 34.78 15.17
C ASP A 508 30.94 34.07 14.17
N GLN A 509 30.39 32.89 14.53
CA GLN A 509 29.55 32.11 13.63
C GLN A 509 28.23 32.81 13.26
N ARG A 510 27.87 32.71 11.98
CA ARG A 510 26.66 33.27 11.39
C ARG A 510 25.79 32.14 10.84
N GLY A 511 24.47 32.22 11.04
CA GLY A 511 23.51 31.21 10.57
C GLY A 511 23.13 30.14 11.61
N TRP A 512 23.69 30.20 12.81
CA TRP A 512 23.28 29.39 13.95
C TRP A 512 22.19 30.06 14.77
N ASN A 513 21.44 29.28 15.55
CA ASN A 513 20.49 29.84 16.52
C ASN A 513 21.29 30.57 17.64
N PRO A 514 21.01 31.86 17.93
CA PRO A 514 21.70 32.59 19.01
C PRO A 514 21.58 31.93 20.39
N ALA A 515 20.53 31.14 20.65
CA ALA A 515 20.40 30.37 21.88
C ALA A 515 21.41 29.20 21.94
N ALA A 516 21.54 28.46 20.84
CA ALA A 516 22.51 27.36 20.71
C ALA A 516 23.95 27.86 20.87
N GLN A 517 24.28 28.97 20.19
CA GLN A 517 25.59 29.61 20.32
C GLN A 517 25.90 30.00 21.77
N ARG A 518 24.94 30.62 22.48
CA ARG A 518 25.09 30.94 23.91
C ARG A 518 25.26 29.70 24.78
N SER A 519 24.52 28.63 24.50
CA SER A 519 24.62 27.35 25.21
C SER A 519 26.02 26.76 25.08
N ILE A 520 26.57 26.69 23.86
CA ILE A 520 27.92 26.17 23.61
C ILE A 520 28.97 27.01 24.35
N MET A 521 28.89 28.34 24.24
CA MET A 521 29.82 29.24 24.92
C MET A 521 29.73 29.10 26.45
N ALA A 522 28.54 28.95 27.02
CA ALA A 522 28.34 28.71 28.45
C ALA A 522 28.96 27.39 28.90
N ARG A 523 28.79 26.31 28.11
CA ARG A 523 29.42 25.00 28.37
C ARG A 523 30.95 25.08 28.34
N ILE A 524 31.51 25.81 27.37
CA ILE A 524 32.97 26.05 27.31
C ILE A 524 33.44 26.78 28.56
N ILE A 525 32.79 27.88 28.96
CA ILE A 525 33.18 28.64 30.16
C ILE A 525 33.07 27.78 31.43
N MET A 526 32.04 26.94 31.54
CA MET A 526 31.88 26.02 32.67
C MET A 526 33.02 25.01 32.77
N ALA A 527 33.48 24.46 31.64
CA ALA A 527 34.57 23.48 31.60
C ALA A 527 35.96 24.14 31.68
N HIS A 528 36.11 25.33 31.09
CA HIS A 528 37.35 26.07 30.91
C HIS A 528 37.17 27.56 31.25
N PRO A 529 37.11 27.93 32.54
CA PRO A 529 36.88 29.31 32.98
C PRO A 529 37.93 30.31 32.48
N GLU A 530 39.16 29.84 32.22
CA GLU A 530 40.26 30.64 31.68
C GLU A 530 39.96 31.23 30.29
N LEU A 531 39.01 30.65 29.56
CA LEU A 531 38.61 31.12 28.23
C LEU A 531 37.52 32.20 28.27
N ALA A 532 36.99 32.57 29.43
CA ALA A 532 35.94 33.59 29.56
C ALA A 532 36.32 34.95 28.92
N GLY A 533 37.59 35.36 28.99
CA GLY A 533 38.07 36.58 28.36
C GLY A 533 38.02 36.56 26.81
N ALA A 534 38.21 35.38 26.21
CA ALA A 534 38.08 35.19 24.77
C ALA A 534 36.61 35.25 24.30
N VAL A 535 35.67 34.86 25.17
CA VAL A 535 34.22 34.95 24.94
C VAL A 535 33.73 36.41 25.00
N SER A 536 34.19 37.18 26.00
CA SER A 536 33.70 38.53 26.30
C SER A 536 34.26 39.63 25.42
N SER A 537 35.32 39.39 24.65
CA SER A 537 35.84 40.39 23.71
C SER A 537 34.86 40.52 22.53
N PRO A 538 34.22 41.67 22.31
CA PRO A 538 33.34 41.84 21.15
C PRO A 538 34.17 41.66 19.87
N ALA A 539 33.63 40.90 18.90
CA ALA A 539 34.21 40.88 17.57
C ALA A 539 34.34 42.34 17.08
N PRO A 540 35.50 42.78 16.56
CA PRO A 540 35.54 44.06 15.86
C PRO A 540 34.48 43.98 14.77
N ALA A 541 33.60 44.97 14.73
CA ALA A 541 32.49 45.00 13.79
C ALA A 541 33.05 44.91 12.36
N GLY A 542 33.10 43.69 11.82
CA GLY A 542 33.43 43.47 10.42
C GLY A 542 32.44 44.29 9.57
N PRO A 543 32.88 44.88 8.45
CA PRO A 543 32.06 45.79 7.68
C PRO A 543 30.71 45.13 7.39
N LYS A 544 29.64 45.78 7.84
CA LYS A 544 28.27 45.36 7.54
C LYS A 544 28.17 45.29 6.01
N GLN A 545 28.06 44.08 5.46
CA GLN A 545 27.59 43.93 4.08
C GLN A 545 26.23 44.61 4.04
N ALA A 546 26.16 45.73 3.31
CA ALA A 546 24.93 46.49 3.15
C ALA A 546 23.87 45.53 2.60
N ALA A 547 22.74 45.44 3.30
CA ALA A 547 21.56 44.76 2.78
C ALA A 547 21.33 45.22 1.33
N ALA A 548 21.12 44.27 0.41
CA ALA A 548 20.81 44.59 -0.97
C ALA A 548 19.63 45.57 -0.97
N ARG A 549 19.89 46.83 -1.36
CA ARG A 549 18.88 47.88 -1.36
C ARG A 549 17.87 47.54 -2.45
N VAL A 550 16.73 46.97 -2.06
CA VAL A 550 15.61 46.72 -2.96
C VAL A 550 15.05 48.07 -3.38
N THR A 551 14.96 48.31 -4.70
CA THR A 551 14.35 49.51 -5.27
C THR A 551 13.33 49.11 -6.32
N SER A 552 12.31 49.94 -6.55
CA SER A 552 11.33 49.69 -7.60
C SER A 552 11.97 49.71 -9.00
N TRP A 553 11.45 48.92 -9.93
CA TRP A 553 11.87 48.91 -11.34
C TRP A 553 11.81 50.29 -11.99
N ARG A 554 10.84 51.13 -11.58
CA ARG A 554 10.71 52.51 -12.03
C ARG A 554 11.92 53.36 -11.60
N SER A 555 12.29 53.30 -10.32
CA SER A 555 13.44 54.04 -9.80
C SER A 555 14.77 53.53 -10.37
N PHE A 556 14.87 52.23 -10.64
CA PHE A 556 16.03 51.65 -11.32
C PHE A 556 16.19 52.21 -12.74
N ARG A 557 15.12 52.17 -13.56
CA ARG A 557 15.14 52.70 -14.94
C ARG A 557 15.43 54.20 -14.98
N LEU A 558 14.85 54.98 -14.06
CA LEU A 558 15.14 56.41 -13.96
C LEU A 558 16.60 56.69 -13.66
N ARG A 559 17.20 55.96 -12.70
CA ARG A 559 18.64 56.11 -12.38
C ARG A 559 19.54 55.62 -13.51
N GLN A 560 19.14 54.56 -14.21
CA GLN A 560 19.88 54.07 -15.38
C GLN A 560 19.87 55.10 -16.52
N ALA A 561 18.73 55.74 -16.79
CA ALA A 561 18.63 56.81 -17.78
C ALA A 561 19.45 58.06 -17.37
N ALA A 562 19.39 58.45 -16.08
CA ALA A 562 20.18 59.55 -15.55
C ALA A 562 21.69 59.28 -15.65
N LEU A 563 22.13 58.07 -15.32
CA LEU A 563 23.53 57.67 -15.48
C LEU A 563 23.96 57.70 -16.94
N LYS A 564 23.12 57.20 -17.85
CA LYS A 564 23.40 57.22 -19.29
C LYS A 564 23.58 58.65 -19.80
N LYS A 565 22.67 59.56 -19.43
CA LYS A 565 22.79 60.99 -19.75
C LYS A 565 24.08 61.59 -19.19
N LEU A 566 24.41 61.27 -17.93
CA LEU A 566 25.60 61.80 -17.29
C LEU A 566 26.90 61.32 -17.96
N VAL A 567 26.95 60.06 -18.39
CA VAL A 567 28.13 59.45 -19.03
C VAL A 567 28.26 59.84 -20.50
N GLU A 568 27.15 59.92 -21.23
CA GLU A 568 27.17 60.12 -22.69
C GLU A 568 27.07 61.60 -23.09
N GLU A 569 26.43 62.45 -22.26
CA GLU A 569 26.23 63.86 -22.56
C GLU A 569 27.02 64.77 -21.62
N GLU A 570 26.81 64.65 -20.30
CA GLU A 570 27.29 65.65 -19.33
C GLU A 570 28.79 65.55 -19.06
N ILE A 571 29.35 64.34 -18.91
CA ILE A 571 30.80 64.13 -18.74
C ILE A 571 31.56 64.57 -20.00
N PRO A 572 31.18 64.15 -21.23
CA PRO A 572 31.85 64.58 -22.45
C PRO A 572 31.76 66.09 -22.69
N ALA A 573 30.61 66.71 -22.40
CA ALA A 573 30.43 68.16 -22.51
C ALA A 573 31.34 68.94 -21.55
N ASN A 574 31.47 68.50 -20.29
CA ASN A 574 32.38 69.11 -19.31
C ASN A 574 33.87 68.89 -19.62
N SER A 575 34.22 67.91 -20.46
CA SER A 575 35.60 67.70 -20.91
C SER A 575 35.97 68.47 -22.19
N ARG A 576 35.06 69.30 -22.72
CA ARG A 576 35.30 70.20 -23.87
C ARG A 576 35.26 71.69 -23.51
N GLU A 577 34.98 72.03 -22.25
CA GLU A 577 35.36 73.30 -21.62
C GLU A 577 36.73 73.14 -20.93
#